data_AF-A0A359BDN3-F1
#
_entry.id   AF-A0A359BDN3-F1
#
_cell.length_a   1.000
_cell.length_b   1.000
_cell.length_c   1.000
_cell.angle_alpha   90.00
_cell.angle_beta   90.00
_cell.angle_gamma   90.00
#
_symmetry.space_group_name_H-M   'P 1'
#
loop_
_entity.id
_entity.type
_entity.pdbx_description
1 polymer ?
#
loop_
_entity_poly.entity_id
_entity_poly.type
_entity_poly.pdbx_seq_one_letter_code
_entity_poly.pdbx_strand_id
1 'polypeptide(L)' 'TTSMLAWILEYEGLDPGFLVGGVPENFGISARGGGGAIFVVEADEYDTAFFDKRSKF' A
#
# COMPACT_ATOMS: atom_id res chain seq x y z
N THR A 1 -0.78 -8.21 -4.30
CA THR A 1 0.27 -7.78 -5.25
C THR A 1 0.94 -6.50 -4.83
N THR A 2 0.16 -5.48 -4.42
CA THR A 2 0.65 -4.18 -3.94
C THR A 2 1.72 -4.29 -2.85
N SER A 3 1.54 -5.18 -1.87
CA SER A 3 2.53 -5.44 -0.82
C SER A 3 3.89 -5.91 -1.35
N MET A 4 3.91 -6.75 -2.39
CA MET A 4 5.16 -7.24 -2.99
C MET A 4 5.88 -6.13 -3.76
N LEU A 5 5.14 -5.28 -4.48
CA LEU A 5 5.71 -4.14 -5.19
C LEU A 5 6.28 -3.11 -4.22
N ALA A 6 5.54 -2.79 -3.15
CA ALA A 6 6.03 -1.92 -2.08
C ALA A 6 7.30 -2.48 -1.45
N TRP A 7 7.37 -3.80 -1.22
CA TRP A 7 8.57 -4.44 -0.66
C TRP A 7 9.78 -4.37 -1.59
N ILE A 8 9.61 -4.60 -2.89
CA ILE A 8 10.73 -4.48 -3.86
C ILE A 8 11.28 -3.06 -3.88
N LEU A 9 10.41 -2.04 -3.90
CA LEU A 9 10.82 -0.64 -3.89
C LEU A 9 11.52 -0.24 -2.57
N GLU A 10 11.03 -0.75 -1.43
CA GLU A 10 11.69 -0.58 -0.12
C GLU A 10 13.07 -1.24 -0.11
N TYR A 11 13.17 -2.47 -0.63
CA TYR A 11 14.42 -3.24 -0.66
C TYR A 11 15.50 -2.53 -1.50
N GLU A 12 15.11 -1.85 -2.58
CA GLU A 12 16.00 -1.01 -3.39
C GLU A 12 16.29 0.38 -2.78
N GLY A 13 15.77 0.67 -1.57
CA GLY A 13 16.03 1.91 -0.85
C GLY A 13 15.31 3.14 -1.41
N LEU A 14 14.22 2.94 -2.17
CA LEU A 14 13.49 4.03 -2.84
C LEU A 14 12.47 4.75 -1.93
N ASP A 15 12.34 4.31 -0.67
CA ASP A 15 11.43 4.88 0.34
C ASP A 15 10.00 5.13 -0.18
N PRO A 16 9.32 4.09 -0.70
CA PRO A 16 7.99 4.21 -1.28
C PRO A 16 6.94 4.55 -0.21
N GLY A 17 5.98 5.38 -0.61
CA GLY A 17 4.68 5.45 0.03
C GLY A 17 3.78 4.31 -0.44
N PHE A 18 2.85 3.87 0.42
CA PHE A 18 1.88 2.86 0.03
C PHE A 18 0.57 2.93 0.81
N LEU A 19 -0.48 2.36 0.19
CA LEU A 19 -1.78 2.05 0.81
C LEU A 19 -2.23 0.66 0.34
N VAL A 20 -2.24 -0.29 1.27
CA VAL A 20 -2.62 -1.69 1.07
C VAL A 20 -3.85 -1.97 1.93
N GLY A 21 -4.83 -2.73 1.43
CA GLY A 21 -6.02 -3.11 2.19
C GLY A 21 -5.67 -3.95 3.43
N GLY A 22 -4.72 -4.89 3.30
CA GLY A 22 -4.18 -5.66 4.41
C GLY A 22 -2.96 -5.04 5.10
N VAL A 23 -2.46 -5.70 6.15
CA VAL A 23 -1.19 -5.37 6.82
C VAL A 23 -0.09 -6.29 6.29
N PRO A 24 0.85 -5.80 5.47
CA PRO A 24 1.98 -6.62 5.03
C PRO A 24 2.90 -6.95 6.21
N GLU A 25 3.31 -8.21 6.36
CA GLU A 25 4.15 -8.67 7.47
C GLU A 25 5.48 -7.91 7.57
N ASN A 26 6.11 -7.61 6.43
CA ASN A 26 7.39 -6.90 6.36
C ASN A 26 7.31 -5.44 6.84
N PHE A 27 6.12 -4.82 6.81
CA PHE A 27 5.93 -3.41 7.18
C PHE A 27 5.19 -3.25 8.51
N GLY A 28 4.30 -4.18 8.87
CA GLY A 28 3.49 -4.10 10.09
C GLY A 28 2.43 -3.00 10.11
N ILE A 29 2.28 -2.25 9.02
CA ILE A 29 1.31 -1.17 8.82
C ILE A 29 0.69 -1.26 7.43
N SER A 30 -0.57 -0.86 7.28
CA SER A 30 -1.29 -0.89 6.00
C SER A 30 -1.06 0.35 5.12
N ALA A 31 -0.59 1.45 5.71
CA ALA A 31 -0.32 2.70 4.99
C ALA A 31 0.90 3.43 5.53
N ARG A 32 1.72 3.97 4.62
CA ARG A 32 2.89 4.81 4.91
C ARG A 32 3.02 5.89 3.82
N GLY A 33 3.37 7.11 4.21
CA GLY A 33 3.57 8.19 3.24
C GLY A 33 4.82 8.00 2.36
N GLY A 34 5.91 7.49 2.95
CA GLY A 34 7.23 7.47 2.31
C GLY A 34 7.81 8.88 2.12
N GLY A 35 9.12 8.96 1.89
CA GLY A 35 9.83 10.18 1.47
C GLY A 35 10.26 10.17 0.00
N GLY A 36 10.12 9.03 -0.69
CA GLY A 36 10.46 8.84 -2.08
C GLY A 36 9.41 9.35 -3.07
N ALA A 37 9.73 9.25 -4.36
CA ALA A 37 8.87 9.75 -5.44
C ALA A 37 7.72 8.80 -5.83
N ILE A 38 7.70 7.58 -5.29
CA ILE A 38 6.79 6.52 -5.72
C ILE A 38 5.75 6.25 -4.64
N PHE A 39 4.49 6.17 -5.05
CA PHE A 39 3.36 5.78 -4.20
C PHE A 39 2.61 4.59 -4.80
N VAL A 40 2.42 3.52 -4.01
CA VAL A 40 1.78 2.27 -4.46
C VAL A 40 0.44 2.08 -3.76
N VAL A 41 -0.65 1.94 -4.51
CA VAL A 41 -2.01 1.82 -3.94
C VAL A 41 -2.79 0.66 -4.56
N GLU A 42 -3.57 -0.05 -3.74
CA GLU A 42 -4.58 -0.98 -4.23
C GLU A 42 -5.75 -0.23 -4.85
N ALA A 43 -6.05 -0.53 -6.11
CA ALA A 43 -7.29 -0.11 -6.73
C ALA A 43 -8.39 -1.11 -6.36
N ASP A 44 -9.48 -0.60 -5.81
CA ASP A 44 -10.70 -1.36 -5.60
C ASP A 44 -11.68 -1.09 -6.76
N GLU A 45 -12.36 -2.14 -7.23
CA GLU A 45 -13.29 -2.12 -8.35
C GLU A 45 -14.70 -1.64 -7.96
N TYR A 46 -15.02 -1.66 -6.66
CA TYR A 46 -16.36 -1.29 -6.19
C TYR A 46 -16.52 0.23 -6.04
N ASP A 47 -17.52 0.80 -6.72
CA ASP A 47 -17.85 2.23 -6.71
C ASP A 47 -18.20 2.78 -5.29
N THR A 48 -18.53 1.89 -4.35
CA THR A 48 -18.80 2.22 -2.94
C THR A 48 -17.54 2.40 -2.08
N ALA A 49 -16.35 2.05 -2.59
CA ALA A 49 -15.11 2.01 -1.82
C ALA A 49 -14.55 3.39 -1.45
N PHE A 50 -15.05 4.48 -2.04
CA PHE A 50 -14.55 5.83 -1.75
C PHE A 50 -14.82 6.29 -0.30
N PHE A 51 -15.84 5.75 0.36
CA PHE A 51 -16.20 6.09 1.75
C PHE A 51 -16.04 4.96 2.75
N ASP A 52 -15.92 3.71 2.31
CA ASP A 52 -15.63 2.58 3.20
C ASP A 52 -14.13 2.30 3.21
N LYS A 53 -13.44 2.88 4.20
CA LYS A 53 -11.99 2.68 4.42
C LYS A 53 -11.67 1.34 5.09
N ARG A 54 -12.64 0.46 5.29
CA ARG A 54 -12.40 -0.86 5.84
C ARG A 54 -11.88 -1.76 4.74
N SER A 55 -10.82 -2.50 5.05
CA SER A 55 -10.37 -3.56 4.16
C SER A 55 -11.51 -4.53 3.90
N LYS A 56 -11.78 -4.83 2.63
CA LYS A 56 -12.69 -5.90 2.23
C LYS A 56 -12.01 -7.28 2.28
N PHE A 57 -10.74 -7.33 2.70
CA PHE A 57 -9.90 -8.51 2.81
C PHE A 57 -9.18 -8.57 4.17
#